data_AF-A0A7S1QB71-F1
#
_entry.id   AF-A0A7S1QB71-F1
#
_cell.length_a   1.000
_cell.length_b   1.000
_cell.length_c   1.000
_cell.angle_alpha   90.00
_cell.angle_beta   90.00
_cell.angle_gamma   90.00
#
_symmetry.space_group_name_H-M   'P 1'
#
loop_
_entity.id
_entity.type
_entity.pdbx_description
1 polymer ?
#
loop_
_entity_poly.entity_id
_entity_poly.type
_entity_poly.pdbx_seq_one_letter_code
_entity_poly.pdbx_strand_id
1 'polypeptide(L)'
;ALQYASEAMRGFRHVVLQAIRREAHALQFATESIRGSKEVVAEAVRRDASALQYATEAVRGDKDIVMEAIARNGLALQYATEAMRSDAGIAEAAAVTSRRSLALEYTPEELKDGSREDIAAEAVDLL
;
A
#
# COMPACT_ATOMS: atom_id res chain seq x y z
N ALA A 1 19.26 -3.33 -9.86
CA ALA A 1 19.92 -4.56 -10.38
C ALA A 1 18.96 -5.47 -11.14
N LEU A 2 17.74 -5.75 -10.64
CA LEU A 2 16.79 -6.66 -11.30
C LEU A 2 16.42 -6.24 -12.74
N GLN A 3 16.41 -4.93 -13.04
CA GLN A 3 16.14 -4.40 -14.38
C GLN A 3 17.09 -4.89 -15.48
N TYR A 4 18.32 -5.27 -15.12
CA TYR A 4 19.34 -5.76 -16.07
C TYR A 4 19.46 -7.28 -16.09
N ALA A 5 18.66 -7.98 -15.29
CA ALA A 5 18.68 -9.43 -15.23
C ALA A 5 17.97 -10.03 -16.46
N SER A 6 18.39 -11.22 -16.88
CA SER A 6 17.69 -11.94 -17.95
C SER A 6 16.22 -12.17 -17.58
N GLU A 7 15.37 -12.38 -18.58
CA GLU A 7 13.95 -12.64 -18.35
C GLU A 7 13.70 -13.85 -17.44
N ALA A 8 14.48 -14.93 -17.63
CA ALA A 8 14.46 -16.09 -16.73
C ALA A 8 14.71 -15.68 -15.26
N MET A 9 15.69 -14.81 -15.02
CA MET A 9 16.00 -14.29 -13.67
C MET A 9 14.89 -13.40 -13.10
N ARG A 10 14.20 -12.63 -13.94
CA ARG A 10 13.03 -11.83 -13.56
C ARG A 10 11.78 -12.69 -13.31
N GLY A 11 11.81 -13.96 -13.73
CA GLY A 11 10.81 -14.99 -13.42
C GLY A 11 11.13 -15.85 -12.19
N PHE A 12 12.34 -15.79 -11.65
CA PHE A 12 12.68 -16.55 -10.45
C PHE A 12 12.23 -15.82 -9.18
N ARG A 13 11.16 -16.35 -8.55
CA ARG A 13 10.60 -15.84 -7.29
C ARG A 13 11.65 -15.45 -6.25
N HIS A 14 12.62 -16.32 -5.98
CA HIS A 14 13.63 -16.07 -4.94
C HIS A 14 14.49 -14.83 -5.25
N VAL A 15 14.88 -14.64 -6.52
CA VAL A 15 15.66 -13.47 -6.97
C VAL A 15 14.81 -12.21 -6.88
N VAL A 16 13.56 -12.27 -7.33
CA VAL A 16 12.64 -11.13 -7.26
C VAL A 16 12.37 -10.72 -5.81
N LEU A 17 12.13 -11.68 -4.90
CA LEU A 17 11.93 -11.39 -3.47
C LEU A 17 13.16 -10.75 -2.83
N GLN A 18 14.37 -11.20 -3.17
CA GLN A 18 15.61 -10.56 -2.68
C GLN A 18 15.75 -9.12 -3.19
N ALA A 19 15.34 -8.85 -4.43
CA ALA A 19 15.31 -7.50 -4.97
C ALA A 19 14.26 -6.63 -4.26
N ILE A 20 13.03 -7.14 -4.06
CA ILE A 20 11.93 -6.45 -3.35
C ILE A 20 12.35 -6.05 -1.93
N ARG A 21 13.05 -6.94 -1.22
CA ARG A 21 13.58 -6.67 0.13
C ARG A 21 14.53 -5.47 0.20
N ARG A 22 15.19 -5.13 -0.91
CA ARG A 22 16.01 -3.92 -1.00
C ARG A 22 15.16 -2.74 -1.45
N GLU A 23 14.34 -2.93 -2.47
CA GLU A 23 13.54 -1.90 -3.11
C GLU A 23 12.20 -2.48 -3.57
N ALA A 24 11.09 -2.03 -2.97
CA ALA A 24 9.77 -2.59 -3.24
C ALA A 24 9.38 -2.48 -4.73
N HIS A 25 9.79 -1.40 -5.39
CA HIS A 25 9.51 -1.13 -6.79
C HIS A 25 10.26 -2.07 -7.75
N ALA A 26 11.16 -2.93 -7.26
CA ALA A 26 11.77 -3.97 -8.07
C ALA A 26 10.72 -4.91 -8.70
N LEU A 27 9.53 -5.02 -8.09
CA LEU A 27 8.39 -5.75 -8.64
C LEU A 27 8.07 -5.36 -10.10
N GLN A 28 8.28 -4.09 -10.49
CA GLN A 28 8.00 -3.61 -11.85
C GLN A 28 8.80 -4.34 -12.94
N PHE A 29 9.97 -4.88 -12.59
CA PHE A 29 10.84 -5.58 -13.53
C PHE A 29 10.55 -7.07 -13.59
N ALA A 30 9.74 -7.61 -12.67
CA ALA A 30 9.42 -9.01 -12.65
C ALA A 30 8.54 -9.41 -13.84
N THR A 31 8.62 -10.68 -14.23
CA THR A 31 7.71 -11.23 -15.25
C THR A 31 6.25 -11.11 -14.79
N GLU A 32 5.32 -11.11 -15.74
CA GLU A 32 3.90 -11.00 -15.45
C GLU A 32 3.40 -12.09 -14.49
N SER A 33 3.89 -13.32 -14.62
CA SER A 33 3.56 -14.43 -13.71
C SER A 33 3.94 -14.12 -12.26
N ILE A 34 5.08 -13.45 -12.03
CA ILE A 34 5.51 -13.01 -10.70
C ILE A 34 4.69 -11.81 -10.22
N ARG A 35 4.38 -10.85 -11.10
CA ARG A 35 3.51 -9.70 -10.77
C ARG A 35 2.05 -10.10 -10.52
N GLY A 36 1.64 -11.28 -10.99
CA GLY A 36 0.35 -11.90 -10.70
C GLY A 36 0.34 -12.78 -9.43
N SER A 37 1.49 -12.98 -8.79
CA SER A 37 1.58 -13.77 -7.56
C SER A 37 1.21 -12.91 -6.35
N LYS A 38 0.01 -13.10 -5.81
CA LYS A 38 -0.49 -12.39 -4.61
C LYS A 38 0.54 -12.31 -3.48
N GLU A 39 1.20 -13.42 -3.15
CA GLU A 39 2.22 -13.48 -2.09
C GLU A 39 3.46 -12.60 -2.34
N VAL A 40 3.91 -12.49 -3.61
CA VAL A 40 5.06 -11.66 -3.97
C VAL A 40 4.65 -10.19 -3.95
N VAL A 41 3.46 -9.89 -4.47
CA VAL A 41 2.89 -8.54 -4.45
C VAL A 41 2.66 -8.08 -3.00
N ALA A 42 2.11 -8.92 -2.14
CA ALA A 42 1.93 -8.64 -0.71
C ALA A 42 3.27 -8.31 -0.03
N GLU A 43 4.35 -9.05 -0.32
CA GLU A 43 5.68 -8.71 0.20
C GLU A 43 6.15 -7.32 -0.26
N ALA A 44 5.89 -6.95 -1.52
CA ALA A 44 6.23 -5.61 -2.02
C ALA A 44 5.37 -4.52 -1.37
N VAL A 45 4.05 -4.75 -1.28
CA VAL A 45 3.07 -3.86 -0.64
C VAL A 45 3.41 -3.63 0.84
N ARG A 46 3.80 -4.68 1.57
CA ARG A 46 4.25 -4.58 2.97
C ARG A 46 5.50 -3.73 3.16
N ARG A 47 6.24 -3.43 2.10
CA ARG A 47 7.37 -2.50 2.15
C ARG A 47 6.95 -1.11 1.69
N ASP A 48 6.24 -1.04 0.57
CA ASP A 48 5.69 0.19 0.02
C ASP A 48 4.33 -0.11 -0.62
N ALA A 49 3.28 0.52 -0.10
CA ALA A 49 1.93 0.32 -0.57
C ALA A 49 1.75 0.69 -2.05
N SER A 50 2.56 1.62 -2.57
CA SER A 50 2.54 2.00 -3.99
C SER A 50 3.02 0.90 -4.93
N ALA A 51 3.67 -0.16 -4.41
CA ALA A 51 4.08 -1.31 -5.21
C ALA A 51 2.90 -2.06 -5.84
N LEU A 52 1.68 -1.87 -5.31
CA LEU A 52 0.44 -2.38 -5.90
C LEU A 52 0.30 -1.98 -7.38
N GLN A 53 0.80 -0.81 -7.78
CA GLN A 53 0.72 -0.31 -9.16
C GLN A 53 1.39 -1.24 -10.19
N TYR A 54 2.35 -2.05 -9.75
CA TYR A 54 3.12 -2.95 -10.60
C TYR A 54 2.50 -4.34 -10.74
N ALA A 55 1.53 -4.68 -9.89
CA ALA A 55 0.85 -5.96 -9.95
C ALA A 55 -0.02 -6.09 -11.21
N THR A 56 -0.38 -7.33 -11.59
CA THR A 56 -1.35 -7.53 -12.67
C THR A 56 -2.72 -6.99 -12.28
N GLU A 57 -3.56 -6.69 -13.27
CA GLU A 57 -4.91 -6.20 -13.02
C GLU A 57 -5.72 -7.15 -12.11
N ALA A 58 -5.58 -8.46 -12.30
CA ALA A 58 -6.22 -9.47 -11.45
C ALA A 58 -5.84 -9.32 -9.97
N VAL A 59 -4.58 -8.98 -9.65
CA VAL A 59 -4.13 -8.75 -8.28
C VAL A 59 -4.50 -7.35 -7.78
N ARG A 60 -4.52 -6.34 -8.64
CA ARG A 60 -5.01 -4.99 -8.29
C ARG A 60 -6.52 -4.94 -8.05
N GLY A 61 -7.25 -5.95 -8.52
CA GLY A 61 -8.66 -6.17 -8.22
C GLY A 61 -8.90 -7.17 -7.08
N ASP A 62 -7.83 -7.71 -6.48
CA ASP A 62 -7.95 -8.61 -5.34
C ASP A 62 -8.18 -7.81 -4.05
N LYS A 63 -9.33 -8.04 -3.42
CA LYS A 63 -9.75 -7.27 -2.25
C LYS A 63 -8.75 -7.37 -1.09
N ASP A 64 -8.18 -8.55 -0.84
CA ASP A 64 -7.29 -8.75 0.30
C ASP A 64 -5.98 -7.96 0.10
N ILE A 65 -5.40 -8.04 -1.10
CA ILE A 65 -4.18 -7.29 -1.45
C ILE A 65 -4.42 -5.78 -1.46
N VAL A 66 -5.57 -5.32 -1.97
CA VAL A 66 -5.94 -3.89 -1.98
C VAL A 66 -6.11 -3.37 -0.56
N MET A 67 -6.80 -4.11 0.31
CA MET A 67 -6.99 -3.71 1.71
C MET A 67 -5.67 -3.72 2.49
N GLU A 68 -4.77 -4.65 2.22
CA GLU A 68 -3.42 -4.65 2.79
C GLU A 68 -2.63 -3.40 2.37
N ALA A 69 -2.73 -2.98 1.10
CA ALA A 69 -2.10 -1.75 0.63
C ALA A 69 -2.71 -0.50 1.28
N ILE A 70 -4.04 -0.42 1.36
CA ILE A 70 -4.77 0.68 2.01
C ILE A 70 -4.38 0.82 3.47
N ALA A 71 -4.32 -0.29 4.21
CA ALA A 71 -3.99 -0.29 5.63
C ALA A 71 -2.62 0.33 5.93
N ARG A 72 -1.71 0.36 4.93
CA ARG A 72 -0.39 0.98 5.03
C ARG A 72 -0.38 2.42 4.54
N ASN A 73 -1.11 2.69 3.46
CA ASN A 73 -1.28 4.04 2.92
C ASN A 73 -2.63 4.10 2.20
N GLY A 74 -3.56 4.89 2.72
CA GLY A 74 -4.89 5.03 2.12
C GLY A 74 -4.84 5.52 0.66
N LEU A 75 -3.80 6.26 0.27
CA LEU A 75 -3.59 6.69 -1.12
C LEU A 75 -3.28 5.53 -2.08
N ALA A 76 -2.96 4.34 -1.57
CA ALA A 76 -2.70 3.16 -2.41
C ALA A 76 -3.94 2.68 -3.18
N LEU A 77 -5.15 3.07 -2.74
CA LEU A 77 -6.39 2.80 -3.47
C LEU A 77 -6.34 3.30 -4.92
N GLN A 78 -5.59 4.38 -5.21
CA GLN A 78 -5.44 4.89 -6.57
C GLN A 78 -4.89 3.85 -7.56
N TYR A 79 -4.13 2.87 -7.05
CA TYR A 79 -3.51 1.81 -7.85
C TYR A 79 -4.39 0.58 -8.04
N ALA A 80 -5.50 0.46 -7.30
CA ALA A 80 -6.45 -0.63 -7.47
C ALA A 80 -7.22 -0.52 -8.80
N THR A 81 -7.97 -1.56 -9.17
CA THR A 81 -8.88 -1.49 -10.33
C THR A 81 -10.00 -0.48 -10.11
N GLU A 82 -10.65 -0.05 -11.19
CA GLU A 82 -11.79 0.86 -11.10
C GLU A 82 -12.91 0.31 -10.21
N ALA A 83 -13.22 -0.99 -10.34
CA ALA A 83 -14.19 -1.65 -9.49
C ALA A 83 -13.88 -1.53 -7.99
N MET A 84 -12.61 -1.62 -7.59
CA MET A 84 -12.19 -1.44 -6.19
C MET A 84 -12.24 0.03 -5.76
N ARG A 85 -11.91 0.97 -6.64
CA ARG A 85 -11.96 2.42 -6.35
C ARG A 85 -13.39 2.93 -6.19
N SER A 86 -14.34 2.33 -6.90
CA SER A 86 -15.76 2.69 -6.85
C SER A 86 -16.53 1.95 -5.75
N ASP A 87 -15.92 0.98 -5.06
CA ASP A 87 -16.53 0.34 -3.90
C ASP A 87 -16.52 1.31 -2.71
N ALA A 88 -17.71 1.67 -2.23
CA ALA A 88 -17.87 2.67 -1.16
C ALA A 88 -17.18 2.25 0.14
N GLY A 89 -17.21 0.97 0.50
CA GLY A 89 -16.60 0.47 1.74
C GLY A 89 -15.07 0.48 1.66
N ILE A 90 -14.51 0.17 0.49
CA ILE A 90 -13.06 0.26 0.25
C ILE A 90 -12.62 1.73 0.21
N ALA A 91 -13.38 2.61 -0.44
CA ALA A 91 -13.11 4.04 -0.49
C ALA A 91 -13.15 4.69 0.91
N GLU A 92 -14.12 4.30 1.74
CA GLU A 92 -14.21 4.74 3.12
C GLU A 92 -13.00 4.27 3.94
N ALA A 93 -12.60 3.00 3.83
CA ALA A 93 -11.42 2.48 4.51
C ALA A 93 -10.15 3.23 4.12
N ALA A 94 -10.00 3.57 2.84
CA ALA A 94 -8.90 4.39 2.34
C ALA A 94 -8.92 5.80 2.93
N ALA A 95 -10.07 6.47 2.95
CA ALA A 95 -10.23 7.81 3.51
C ALA A 95 -9.95 7.87 5.01
N VAL A 96 -10.37 6.85 5.78
CA VAL A 96 -10.07 6.72 7.21
C VAL A 96 -8.57 6.55 7.44
N THR A 97 -7.92 5.72 6.64
CA THR A 97 -6.48 5.46 6.79
C THR A 97 -5.64 6.68 6.45
N SER A 98 -5.98 7.42 5.39
CA SER A 98 -5.30 8.66 5.02
C SER A 98 -5.40 9.72 6.12
N ARG A 99 -6.58 9.89 6.74
CA ARG A 99 -6.77 10.81 7.87
C ARG A 99 -5.92 10.44 9.08
N ARG A 100 -5.78 9.14 9.37
CA ARG A 100 -4.91 8.65 10.46
C ARG A 100 -3.43 8.91 10.18
N SER A 101 -2.99 8.85 8.92
CA SER A 101 -1.62 9.21 8.53
C SER A 101 -1.34 10.69 8.76
N LEU A 102 -2.28 11.57 8.41
CA LEU A 102 -2.18 13.02 8.65
C LEU A 102 -2.19 13.36 10.16
N ALA A 103 -3.02 12.67 10.94
CA ALA A 103 -3.13 12.90 12.38
C ALA A 103 -1.83 12.57 13.15
N LEU A 104 -1.03 11.58 12.69
CA LEU A 104 0.25 11.23 13.33
C LEU A 104 1.41 12.15 12.92
N GLU A 105 1.32 12.80 11.76
CA GLU A 105 2.31 13.78 11.30
C GLU A 105 2.12 15.14 11.99
N TYR A 106 0.89 15.43 12.44
CA TYR A 106 0.50 16.68 13.08
C TYR A 106 0.30 16.62 14.59
N THR A 107 0.65 15.53 15.27
CA THR A 107 0.73 15.53 16.75
C THR A 107 2.07 16.13 17.18
N PRO A 108 2.15 17.41 17.59
CA PRO A 108 3.30 17.87 18.37
C PRO A 108 3.42 16.97 19.62
N GLU A 109 4.66 16.68 20.03
CA GLU A 109 5.08 15.81 21.15
C GLU A 109 4.50 16.20 22.54
N GLU A 110 3.53 17.11 22.60
CA GLU A 110 3.04 17.79 23.81
C GLU A 110 1.94 17.02 24.56
N LEU A 111 1.46 15.89 24.04
CA LEU A 111 0.46 15.05 24.73
C LEU A 111 1.06 14.03 25.72
N LYS A 112 2.25 14.28 26.27
CA LYS A 112 2.85 13.44 27.32
C LYS A 112 2.54 13.90 28.75
N ASP A 113 1.90 15.05 28.95
CA ASP A 113 1.50 15.50 30.28
C ASP A 113 -0.02 15.54 30.43
N GLY A 114 -0.56 14.50 31.05
CA GLY A 114 -1.32 14.68 32.28
C GLY A 114 -2.57 15.55 32.31
N SER A 115 -3.30 15.81 31.22
CA SER A 115 -4.66 16.39 31.34
C SER A 115 -5.59 15.92 30.24
N ARG A 116 -6.39 14.91 30.60
CA ARG A 116 -7.62 14.50 29.91
C ARG A 116 -8.59 15.70 29.87
N GLU A 117 -9.06 16.08 28.68
CA GLU A 117 -10.48 15.90 28.29
C GLU A 117 -10.89 16.42 26.89
N ASP A 118 -10.24 17.39 26.24
CA ASP A 118 -10.97 18.16 25.20
C ASP A 118 -10.38 18.28 23.76
N ILE A 119 -9.71 17.27 23.17
CA ILE A 119 -9.18 17.45 21.78
C ILE A 119 -9.48 16.32 20.78
N ALA A 120 -10.49 15.49 21.03
CA ALA A 120 -10.99 14.57 20.00
C ALA A 120 -12.14 15.13 19.15
N ALA A 121 -12.69 16.31 19.49
CA ALA A 121 -13.93 16.81 18.88
C ALA A 121 -13.74 17.78 17.69
N GLU A 122 -12.56 18.37 17.48
CA GLU A 122 -12.44 19.56 16.60
C GLU A 122 -11.67 19.33 15.29
N ALA A 123 -11.45 18.08 14.88
CA ALA A 123 -10.84 17.76 13.57
C ALA A 123 -11.84 17.24 12.52
N VAL A 124 -13.15 17.23 12.84
CA VAL A 124 -14.21 16.74 11.93
C VAL A 124 -15.16 17.85 11.46
N ASP A 125 -15.11 19.06 12.04
CA ASP A 125 -16.06 20.15 11.75
C ASP A 125 -15.58 21.18 10.69
N LEU A 126 -14.66 20.81 9.79
CA LEU A 126 -14.25 21.67 8.66
C LEU A 126 -14.30 20.98 7.29
N LEU A 127 -15.38 20.24 7.03
CA LEU A 127 -15.94 19.97 5.69
C LEU A 127 -17.41 20.35 5.67
#